data_AF-A0A260PK79-F1
#
_entry.id   AF-A0A260PK79-F1
#
_cell.length_a   1.000
_cell.length_b   1.000
_cell.length_c   1.000
_cell.angle_alpha   90.00
_cell.angle_beta   90.00
_cell.angle_gamma   90.00
#
_symmetry.space_group_name_H-M   'P 1'
#
loop_
_entity.id
_entity.type
_entity.pdbx_description
1 polymer ?
#
loop_
_entity_poly.entity_id
_entity_poly.type
_entity_poly.pdbx_seq_one_letter_code
_entity_poly.pdbx_strand_id
1 'polypeptide(L)'
;MRPVYHLKRVRAIAAAGKPTRGPVHASKQDITETIKFLTGLHDTHSRTAATCHQLDVDEWLATGPTTRQVIRTFFVWAKTTCINRNVAIAHRSPAPTATFAQDERLHWIRELLTGSSESLPYRAAGILLLLYAQPMVKIAALHTDHVITESDGLRITLGAEPAPVPEPFAVLLRGHIASRTTQLTGIDTGWLFPSVRTGRHLHPNTMMGRIRSLGINLLGARTTSLRTLVTQVPPPLAAEMLGYSYSVAHRHAELAAQPWARYSAQRK
;
A
#
# COMPACT_ATOMS: atom_id res chain seq x y z
N MET A 1 30.21 10.23 -2.51
CA MET A 1 29.28 9.92 -3.62
C MET A 1 28.07 10.84 -3.54
N ARG A 2 27.93 11.84 -4.43
CA ARG A 2 26.88 12.87 -4.29
C ARG A 2 25.50 12.32 -4.74
N PRO A 3 24.44 12.35 -3.91
CA PRO A 3 23.13 11.75 -4.16
C PRO A 3 22.22 12.62 -5.08
N VAL A 4 22.77 13.12 -6.18
CA VAL A 4 22.10 14.14 -7.01
C VAL A 4 20.89 13.58 -7.79
N TYR A 5 20.89 12.28 -8.12
CA TYR A 5 19.83 11.70 -8.95
C TYR A 5 18.51 11.50 -8.19
N HIS A 6 18.55 11.16 -6.91
CA HIS A 6 17.35 11.07 -6.06
C HIS A 6 16.68 12.43 -5.84
N LEU A 7 17.50 13.47 -5.64
CA LEU A 7 17.01 14.82 -5.35
C LEU A 7 16.27 15.42 -6.55
N LYS A 8 16.72 15.19 -7.79
CA LYS A 8 16.00 15.65 -8.99
C LYS A 8 14.59 15.06 -9.07
N ARG A 9 14.45 13.75 -8.84
CA ARG A 9 13.15 13.06 -8.87
C ARG A 9 12.21 13.53 -7.76
N VAL A 10 12.70 13.66 -6.53
CA VAL A 10 11.88 14.15 -5.40
C VAL A 10 11.45 15.59 -5.62
N ARG A 11 12.34 16.45 -6.15
CA ARG A 11 12.01 17.85 -6.50
C ARG A 11 10.97 17.93 -7.61
N ALA A 12 11.05 17.09 -8.64
CA ALA A 12 10.04 17.03 -9.70
C ALA A 12 8.66 16.61 -9.16
N ILE A 13 8.61 15.66 -8.23
CA ILE A 13 7.36 15.24 -7.58
C ILE A 13 6.80 16.35 -6.69
N ALA A 14 7.66 17.05 -5.96
CA ALA A 14 7.29 18.20 -5.14
C ALA A 14 6.74 19.36 -6.01
N ALA A 15 7.41 19.68 -7.12
CA ALA A 15 6.99 20.69 -8.08
C ALA A 15 5.63 20.35 -8.73
N ALA A 16 5.30 19.06 -8.85
CA ALA A 16 4.01 18.59 -9.31
C ALA A 16 2.92 18.56 -8.21
N GLY A 17 3.19 19.11 -7.01
CA GLY A 17 2.23 19.19 -5.90
C GLY A 17 1.88 17.83 -5.26
N LYS A 18 2.64 16.77 -5.56
CA LYS A 18 2.34 15.41 -5.10
C LYS A 18 3.00 15.12 -3.74
N PRO A 19 2.39 14.27 -2.89
CA PRO A 19 2.95 13.92 -1.59
C PRO A 19 4.33 13.26 -1.72
N THR A 20 5.33 13.82 -1.06
CA THR A 20 6.75 13.46 -1.23
C THR A 20 7.26 12.43 -0.22
N ARG A 21 6.51 12.16 0.86
CA ARG A 21 6.95 11.27 1.95
C ARG A 21 7.33 9.87 1.45
N GLY A 22 6.49 9.26 0.60
CA GLY A 22 6.78 7.95 -0.01
C GLY A 22 8.05 7.96 -0.87
N PRO A 23 8.14 8.85 -1.88
CA PRO A 23 9.36 9.03 -2.68
C PRO A 23 10.64 9.30 -1.87
N VAL A 24 10.54 10.07 -0.78
CA VAL A 24 11.68 10.33 0.12
C VAL A 24 12.12 9.05 0.84
N HIS A 25 11.19 8.28 1.41
CA HIS A 25 11.53 7.00 2.05
C HIS A 25 12.14 6.01 1.06
N ALA A 26 11.59 5.90 -0.14
CA ALA A 26 12.14 5.04 -1.19
C ALA A 26 13.57 5.45 -1.56
N SER A 27 13.83 6.76 -1.68
CA SER A 27 15.18 7.28 -1.97
C SER A 27 16.17 7.02 -0.83
N LYS A 28 15.75 7.16 0.43
CA LYS A 28 16.59 6.82 1.59
C LYS A 28 16.97 5.35 1.57
N GLN A 29 16.00 4.47 1.33
CA GLN A 29 16.22 3.03 1.28
C GLN A 29 17.19 2.65 0.14
N ASP A 30 17.03 3.26 -1.03
CA ASP A 30 17.91 3.04 -2.18
C ASP A 30 19.37 3.45 -1.87
N ILE A 31 19.55 4.64 -1.28
CA ILE A 31 20.87 5.12 -0.83
C ILE A 31 21.47 4.16 0.19
N THR A 32 20.70 3.75 1.21
CA THR A 32 21.18 2.84 2.25
C THR A 32 21.63 1.49 1.68
N GLU A 33 20.82 0.87 0.82
CA GLU A 33 21.18 -0.43 0.24
C GLU A 33 22.33 -0.31 -0.76
N THR A 34 22.41 0.79 -1.51
CA THR A 34 23.55 1.06 -2.40
C THR A 34 24.84 1.23 -1.61
N ILE A 35 24.82 1.94 -0.47
CA ILE A 35 25.98 2.07 0.41
C ILE A 35 26.42 0.69 0.92
N LYS A 36 25.48 -0.10 1.46
CA LYS A 36 25.80 -1.46 1.96
C LYS A 36 26.43 -2.33 0.89
N PHE A 37 25.87 -2.31 -0.33
CA PHE A 37 26.43 -3.05 -1.46
C PHE A 37 27.85 -2.61 -1.78
N LEU A 38 28.09 -1.31 -1.93
CA LEU A 38 29.41 -0.78 -2.30
C LEU A 38 30.46 -1.02 -1.21
N THR A 39 30.08 -0.92 0.07
CA THR A 39 30.94 -1.26 1.19
C THR A 39 31.27 -2.74 1.18
N GLY A 40 30.28 -3.63 1.09
CA GLY A 40 30.52 -5.08 1.05
C GLY A 40 31.35 -5.52 -0.16
N LEU A 41 31.13 -4.91 -1.33
CA LEU A 41 31.91 -5.13 -2.54
C LEU A 41 33.39 -4.75 -2.36
N HIS A 42 33.63 -3.62 -1.70
CA HIS A 42 34.99 -3.16 -1.43
C HIS A 42 35.67 -4.07 -0.41
N ASP A 43 35.00 -4.39 0.69
CA ASP A 43 35.56 -5.17 1.78
C ASP A 43 35.84 -6.63 1.38
N THR A 44 35.00 -7.20 0.51
CA THR A 44 35.08 -8.63 0.13
C THR A 44 35.93 -8.87 -1.10
N HIS A 45 35.86 -7.98 -2.09
CA HIS A 45 36.49 -8.18 -3.39
C HIS A 45 37.47 -7.08 -3.79
N SER A 46 37.68 -6.05 -2.95
CA SER A 46 38.48 -4.86 -3.27
C SER A 46 38.06 -4.16 -4.56
N ARG A 47 36.77 -4.30 -4.93
CA ARG A 47 36.20 -3.73 -6.15
C ARG A 47 35.45 -2.43 -5.86
N THR A 48 35.24 -1.65 -6.91
CA THR A 48 34.46 -0.42 -6.88
C THR A 48 33.26 -0.54 -7.79
N ALA A 49 32.36 0.45 -7.77
CA ALA A 49 31.25 0.49 -8.72
C ALA A 49 31.70 0.38 -10.19
N ALA A 50 32.87 0.93 -10.54
CA ALA A 50 33.38 0.92 -11.91
C ALA A 50 33.93 -0.45 -12.35
N THR A 51 34.52 -1.19 -11.41
CA THR A 51 35.16 -2.49 -11.65
C THR A 51 34.30 -3.68 -11.24
N CYS A 52 33.07 -3.42 -10.78
CA CYS A 52 32.10 -4.43 -10.40
C CYS A 52 31.63 -5.25 -11.62
N HIS A 53 31.54 -6.57 -11.42
CA HIS A 53 31.01 -7.52 -12.39
C HIS A 53 29.57 -7.89 -12.09
N GLN A 54 28.89 -8.48 -13.09
CA GLN A 54 27.53 -8.99 -12.93
C GLN A 54 27.41 -9.99 -11.77
N LEU A 55 28.42 -10.86 -11.60
CA LEU A 55 28.45 -11.87 -10.55
C LEU A 55 28.41 -11.28 -9.13
N ASP A 56 29.10 -10.16 -8.89
CA ASP A 56 29.10 -9.48 -7.58
C ASP A 56 27.69 -9.00 -7.20
N VAL A 57 26.95 -8.53 -8.21
CA VAL A 57 25.58 -8.06 -8.04
C VAL A 57 24.62 -9.23 -7.87
N ASP A 58 24.78 -10.27 -8.65
CA ASP A 58 23.93 -11.46 -8.57
C ASP A 58 24.09 -12.14 -7.20
N GLU A 59 25.31 -12.26 -6.67
CA GLU A 59 25.59 -12.77 -5.33
C GLU A 59 24.94 -11.91 -4.24
N TRP A 60 25.09 -10.59 -4.33
CA TRP A 60 24.45 -9.65 -3.42
C TRP A 60 22.93 -9.79 -3.42
N LEU A 61 22.32 -9.93 -4.61
CA LEU A 61 20.87 -10.05 -4.75
C LEU A 61 20.35 -11.42 -4.28
N ALA A 62 21.09 -12.51 -4.52
CA ALA A 62 20.70 -13.87 -4.16
C ALA A 62 20.73 -14.09 -2.64
N THR A 63 21.71 -13.52 -1.94
CA THR A 63 21.98 -13.80 -0.52
C THR A 63 21.18 -12.95 0.45
N GLY A 64 20.31 -12.04 -0.02
CA GLY A 64 19.67 -11.08 0.87
C GLY A 64 18.22 -10.77 0.61
N PRO A 65 17.63 -9.92 1.47
CA PRO A 65 16.22 -9.59 1.39
C PRO A 65 15.91 -8.87 0.08
N THR A 66 14.65 -8.97 -0.35
CA THR A 66 14.20 -8.39 -1.63
C THR A 66 14.37 -6.87 -1.74
N THR A 67 14.64 -6.18 -0.63
CA THR A 67 15.00 -4.76 -0.59
C THR A 67 16.33 -4.50 -1.28
N ARG A 68 17.27 -5.46 -1.36
CA ARG A 68 18.56 -5.31 -2.04
C ARG A 68 18.42 -4.98 -3.53
N GLN A 69 17.30 -5.32 -4.16
CA GLN A 69 17.05 -4.99 -5.58
C GLN A 69 16.89 -3.49 -5.87
N VAL A 70 16.73 -2.63 -4.85
CA VAL A 70 16.62 -1.18 -5.05
C VAL A 70 17.89 -0.57 -5.67
N ILE A 71 19.06 -1.20 -5.49
CA ILE A 71 20.35 -0.75 -6.09
C ILE A 71 20.30 -0.68 -7.62
N ARG A 72 19.27 -1.25 -8.25
CA ARG A 72 18.97 -1.05 -9.68
C ARG A 72 19.03 0.43 -10.06
N THR A 73 18.44 1.33 -9.28
CA THR A 73 18.41 2.76 -9.65
C THR A 73 19.82 3.31 -9.78
N PHE A 74 20.70 2.92 -8.86
CA PHE A 74 22.11 3.26 -8.91
C PHE A 74 22.79 2.73 -10.18
N PHE A 75 22.59 1.48 -10.56
CA PHE A 75 23.21 0.91 -11.77
C PHE A 75 22.62 1.46 -13.09
N VAL A 76 21.34 1.82 -13.12
CA VAL A 76 20.75 2.57 -14.26
C VAL A 76 21.42 3.93 -14.40
N TRP A 77 21.64 4.64 -13.28
CA TRP A 77 22.39 5.88 -13.28
C TRP A 77 23.85 5.68 -13.70
N ALA A 78 24.54 4.68 -13.15
CA ALA A 78 25.94 4.38 -13.45
C ALA A 78 26.16 4.04 -14.93
N LYS A 79 25.19 3.36 -15.57
CA LYS A 79 25.18 3.12 -17.01
C LYS A 79 25.04 4.41 -17.80
N THR A 80 24.13 5.30 -17.38
CA THR A 80 23.87 6.60 -18.02
C THR A 80 25.08 7.53 -17.92
N THR A 81 25.83 7.47 -16.81
CA THR A 81 27.05 8.27 -16.58
C THR A 81 28.33 7.53 -16.97
N CYS A 82 28.23 6.39 -17.66
CA CYS A 82 29.37 5.61 -18.15
C CYS A 82 30.34 5.07 -17.08
N ILE A 83 29.92 5.01 -15.81
CA ILE A 83 30.73 4.48 -14.70
C ILE A 83 30.83 2.96 -14.79
N ASN A 84 29.71 2.29 -15.09
CA ASN A 84 29.69 0.85 -15.31
C ASN A 84 28.55 0.52 -16.28
N ARG A 85 28.88 -0.13 -17.40
CA ARG A 85 27.93 -0.53 -18.45
C ARG A 85 27.74 -2.05 -18.54
N ASN A 86 28.54 -2.81 -17.78
CA ASN A 86 28.62 -4.26 -17.86
C ASN A 86 27.64 -4.95 -16.91
N VAL A 87 27.09 -4.21 -15.95
CA VAL A 87 26.08 -4.70 -15.02
C VAL A 87 24.69 -4.32 -15.49
N ALA A 88 23.81 -5.32 -15.55
CA ALA A 88 22.39 -5.15 -15.77
C ALA A 88 21.62 -5.88 -14.65
N ILE A 89 20.83 -5.12 -13.90
CA ILE A 89 19.83 -5.71 -13.01
C ILE A 89 18.54 -5.84 -13.82
N ALA A 90 17.65 -6.79 -13.53
CA ALA A 90 16.32 -6.87 -14.15
C ALA A 90 15.31 -6.02 -13.36
N HIS A 91 14.14 -5.73 -13.95
CA HIS A 91 13.05 -5.16 -13.15
C HIS A 91 12.54 -6.24 -12.20
N ARG A 92 12.30 -5.87 -10.94
CA ARG A 92 11.61 -6.78 -10.02
C ARG A 92 10.20 -7.03 -10.52
N SER A 93 9.89 -8.28 -10.84
CA SER A 93 8.52 -8.78 -10.78
C SER A 93 8.19 -9.01 -9.30
N PRO A 94 7.10 -8.42 -8.76
CA PRO A 94 6.65 -8.76 -7.42
C PRO A 94 6.46 -10.28 -7.35
N ALA A 95 7.07 -10.92 -6.34
CA ALA A 95 6.72 -12.30 -6.04
C ALA A 95 5.21 -12.37 -5.80
N PRO A 96 4.52 -13.45 -6.20
CA PRO A 96 3.13 -13.66 -5.81
C PRO A 96 3.07 -13.52 -4.29
N THR A 97 2.47 -12.44 -3.81
CA THR A 97 2.26 -12.27 -2.38
C THR A 97 1.38 -13.44 -1.96
N ALA A 98 1.71 -14.12 -0.85
CA ALA A 98 0.88 -15.16 -0.27
C ALA A 98 -0.59 -14.74 -0.40
N THR A 99 -1.32 -15.48 -1.22
CA THR A 99 -2.63 -15.05 -1.70
C THR A 99 -3.55 -15.01 -0.49
N PHE A 100 -3.92 -13.81 -0.05
CA PHE A 100 -5.01 -13.66 0.91
C PHE A 100 -6.27 -14.14 0.21
N ALA A 101 -6.75 -15.33 0.58
CA ALA A 101 -7.80 -16.00 -0.17
C ALA A 101 -9.13 -15.24 -0.02
N GLN A 102 -10.04 -15.42 -0.97
CA GLN A 102 -11.37 -14.82 -0.88
C GLN A 102 -12.12 -15.35 0.36
N ASP A 103 -11.95 -16.62 0.73
CA ASP A 103 -12.58 -17.19 1.93
C ASP A 103 -11.98 -16.62 3.21
N GLU A 104 -10.65 -16.45 3.26
CA GLU A 104 -9.96 -15.77 4.35
C GLU A 104 -10.45 -14.32 4.50
N ARG A 105 -10.67 -13.62 3.38
CA ARG A 105 -11.27 -12.28 3.36
C ARG A 105 -12.67 -12.27 3.96
N LEU A 106 -13.53 -13.18 3.54
CA LEU A 106 -14.91 -13.25 4.02
C LEU A 106 -14.98 -13.65 5.50
N HIS A 107 -14.08 -14.55 5.94
CA HIS A 107 -13.93 -14.90 7.35
C HIS A 107 -13.61 -13.67 8.19
N TRP A 108 -12.59 -12.89 7.81
CA TRP A 108 -12.22 -11.67 8.54
C TRP A 108 -13.28 -10.58 8.47
N ILE A 109 -13.99 -10.43 7.35
CA ILE A 109 -15.12 -9.48 7.29
C ILE A 109 -16.19 -9.86 8.33
N ARG A 110 -16.58 -11.13 8.43
CA ARG A 110 -17.57 -11.60 9.41
C ARG A 110 -17.07 -11.38 10.83
N GLU A 111 -15.85 -11.83 11.13
CA GLU A 111 -15.25 -11.68 12.46
C GLU A 111 -15.14 -10.21 12.89
N LEU A 112 -14.72 -9.31 11.99
CA LEU A 112 -14.65 -7.89 12.32
C LEU A 112 -16.03 -7.22 12.41
N LEU A 113 -17.08 -7.74 11.76
CA LEU A 113 -18.43 -7.19 11.85
C LEU A 113 -19.17 -7.61 13.12
N THR A 114 -19.02 -8.86 13.55
CA THR A 114 -19.83 -9.42 14.66
C THR A 114 -19.02 -9.88 15.87
N GLY A 115 -17.73 -10.16 15.70
CA GLY A 115 -16.87 -10.71 16.74
C GLY A 115 -16.29 -9.67 17.69
N SER A 116 -15.28 -10.08 18.46
CA SER A 116 -14.61 -9.26 19.48
C SER A 116 -13.08 -9.36 19.43
N SER A 117 -12.53 -9.91 18.33
CA SER A 117 -11.09 -10.07 18.11
C SER A 117 -10.24 -8.80 18.25
N GLU A 118 -10.86 -7.61 18.15
CA GLU A 118 -10.17 -6.34 18.23
C GLU A 118 -11.12 -5.21 18.69
N SER A 119 -10.58 -4.07 19.14
CA SER A 119 -11.40 -2.93 19.52
C SER A 119 -12.11 -2.28 18.32
N LEU A 120 -13.25 -1.64 18.60
CA LEU A 120 -14.15 -1.01 17.62
C LEU A 120 -13.44 -0.14 16.55
N PRO A 121 -12.50 0.78 16.87
CA PRO A 121 -11.80 1.58 15.85
C PRO A 121 -11.00 0.73 14.87
N TYR A 122 -10.30 -0.31 15.35
CA TYR A 122 -9.49 -1.15 14.46
C TYR A 122 -10.37 -2.14 13.69
N ARG A 123 -11.50 -2.59 14.24
CA ARG A 123 -12.50 -3.36 13.49
C ARG A 123 -13.06 -2.56 12.32
N ALA A 124 -13.47 -1.31 12.55
CA ALA A 124 -13.91 -0.40 11.49
C ALA A 124 -12.82 -0.19 10.42
N ALA A 125 -11.57 0.03 10.85
CA ALA A 125 -10.44 0.18 9.93
C ALA A 125 -10.16 -1.09 9.10
N GLY A 126 -10.24 -2.27 9.71
CA GLY A 126 -10.07 -3.54 9.04
C GLY A 126 -11.17 -3.82 8.01
N ILE A 127 -12.42 -3.47 8.32
CA ILE A 127 -13.52 -3.56 7.34
C ILE A 127 -13.31 -2.58 6.18
N LEU A 128 -12.84 -1.35 6.44
CA LEU A 128 -12.53 -0.41 5.35
C LEU A 128 -11.44 -0.96 4.39
N LEU A 129 -10.47 -1.71 4.92
CA LEU A 129 -9.48 -2.41 4.10
C LEU A 129 -10.10 -3.56 3.30
N LEU A 130 -10.88 -4.41 3.95
CA LEU A 130 -11.38 -5.66 3.37
C LEU A 130 -12.58 -5.43 2.45
N LEU A 131 -13.35 -4.35 2.65
CA LEU A 131 -14.52 -4.03 1.84
C LEU A 131 -14.19 -3.07 0.71
N TYR A 132 -13.37 -2.04 0.97
CA TYR A 132 -13.08 -0.97 0.00
C TYR A 132 -11.64 -0.94 -0.50
N ALA A 133 -10.83 -1.94 -0.13
CA ALA A 133 -9.42 -2.01 -0.46
C ALA A 133 -8.61 -0.78 0.00
N GLN A 134 -9.08 -0.03 1.00
CA GLN A 134 -8.42 1.23 1.34
C GLN A 134 -7.07 1.00 2.03
N PRO A 135 -6.01 1.74 1.67
CA PRO A 135 -4.74 1.63 2.37
C PRO A 135 -4.85 2.18 3.80
N MET A 136 -4.22 1.51 4.76
CA MET A 136 -4.23 1.91 6.18
C MET A 136 -3.79 3.36 6.40
N VAL A 137 -2.87 3.88 5.58
CA VAL A 137 -2.43 5.28 5.66
C VAL A 137 -3.55 6.26 5.29
N LYS A 138 -4.39 5.92 4.30
CA LYS A 138 -5.56 6.73 3.96
C LYS A 138 -6.66 6.57 5.00
N ILE A 139 -6.93 5.34 5.45
CA ILE A 139 -7.96 5.07 6.47
C ILE A 139 -7.66 5.85 7.75
N ALA A 140 -6.42 5.80 8.23
CA ALA A 140 -6.02 6.54 9.41
C ALA A 140 -6.25 8.05 9.27
N ALA A 141 -6.13 8.61 8.07
CA ALA A 141 -6.33 10.03 7.79
C ALA A 141 -7.75 10.38 7.32
N LEU A 142 -8.74 9.50 7.49
CA LEU A 142 -10.13 9.82 7.19
C LEU A 142 -10.71 10.77 8.24
N HIS A 143 -11.60 11.64 7.78
CA HIS A 143 -12.33 12.60 8.60
C HIS A 143 -13.82 12.19 8.66
N THR A 144 -14.53 12.63 9.70
CA THR A 144 -15.92 12.21 9.95
C THR A 144 -16.92 12.81 8.97
N ASP A 145 -16.61 13.99 8.41
CA ASP A 145 -17.39 14.63 7.34
C ASP A 145 -17.39 13.82 6.03
N HIS A 146 -16.41 12.92 5.85
CA HIS A 146 -16.44 11.96 4.74
C HIS A 146 -17.52 10.88 4.93
N VAL A 147 -18.12 10.76 6.12
CA VAL A 147 -19.22 9.84 6.38
C VAL A 147 -20.52 10.61 6.31
N ILE A 148 -21.30 10.35 5.26
CA ILE A 148 -22.49 11.11 4.90
C ILE A 148 -23.71 10.24 5.19
N THR A 149 -24.72 10.81 5.84
CA THR A 149 -26.01 10.15 6.03
C THR A 149 -26.98 10.67 4.98
N GLU A 150 -27.49 9.77 4.15
CA GLU A 150 -28.48 10.04 3.11
C GLU A 150 -29.77 9.28 3.41
N SER A 151 -30.84 9.56 2.66
CA SER A 151 -32.14 8.92 2.83
C SER A 151 -32.15 7.42 2.53
N ASP A 152 -31.24 6.95 1.67
CA ASP A 152 -31.10 5.56 1.27
C ASP A 152 -30.08 4.77 2.11
N GLY A 153 -29.34 5.44 3.00
CA GLY A 153 -28.38 4.81 3.90
C GLY A 153 -27.16 5.67 4.21
N LEU A 154 -26.13 5.02 4.73
CA LEU A 154 -24.86 5.66 5.05
C LEU A 154 -23.93 5.57 3.83
N ARG A 155 -23.21 6.65 3.51
CA ARG A 155 -22.20 6.70 2.45
C ARG A 155 -20.86 7.16 3.01
N ILE A 156 -19.78 6.81 2.31
CA ILE A 156 -18.41 7.22 2.67
C ILE A 156 -17.63 7.71 1.46
N THR A 157 -17.08 8.92 1.56
CA THR A 157 -16.25 9.54 0.54
C THR A 157 -14.81 9.00 0.63
N LEU A 158 -14.43 8.15 -0.31
CA LEU A 158 -13.08 7.57 -0.44
C LEU A 158 -12.36 8.02 -1.72
N GLY A 159 -13.12 8.45 -2.72
CA GLY A 159 -12.66 9.03 -3.97
C GLY A 159 -13.52 10.21 -4.41
N ALA A 160 -13.78 10.34 -5.70
CA ALA A 160 -14.61 11.40 -6.27
C ALA A 160 -16.09 11.20 -5.95
N GLU A 161 -16.54 9.94 -5.98
CA GLU A 161 -17.93 9.56 -5.72
C GLU A 161 -18.07 8.89 -4.34
N PRO A 162 -19.06 9.27 -3.51
CA PRO A 162 -19.32 8.59 -2.25
C PRO A 162 -19.74 7.14 -2.45
N ALA A 163 -19.09 6.20 -1.75
CA ALA A 163 -19.42 4.78 -1.80
C ALA A 163 -20.51 4.42 -0.78
N PRO A 164 -21.48 3.55 -1.11
CA PRO A 164 -22.48 3.11 -0.15
C PRO A 164 -21.84 2.26 0.94
N VAL A 165 -22.24 2.48 2.19
CA VAL A 165 -21.81 1.70 3.37
C VAL A 165 -22.88 0.65 3.68
N PRO A 166 -22.64 -0.63 3.37
CA PRO A 166 -23.66 -1.66 3.54
C PRO A 166 -23.87 -1.99 5.02
N GLU A 167 -25.07 -2.44 5.37
CA GLU A 167 -25.30 -3.08 6.65
C GLU A 167 -24.66 -4.48 6.68
N PRO A 168 -24.13 -4.96 7.83
CA PRO A 168 -24.15 -4.33 9.15
C PRO A 168 -22.97 -3.37 9.44
N PHE A 169 -22.15 -3.06 8.42
CA PHE A 169 -20.99 -2.19 8.63
C PHE A 169 -21.40 -0.74 8.98
N ALA A 170 -22.51 -0.24 8.43
CA ALA A 170 -22.98 1.11 8.74
C ALA A 170 -23.33 1.27 10.24
N VAL A 171 -23.95 0.27 10.88
CA VAL A 171 -24.15 0.25 12.34
C VAL A 171 -22.82 0.31 13.09
N LEU A 172 -21.84 -0.52 12.71
CA LEU A 172 -20.53 -0.55 13.37
C LEU A 172 -19.80 0.80 13.23
N LEU A 173 -19.86 1.41 12.04
CA LEU A 173 -19.21 2.70 11.76
C LEU A 173 -19.88 3.84 12.54
N ARG A 174 -21.21 3.87 12.63
CA ARG A 174 -21.95 4.83 13.49
C ARG A 174 -21.58 4.67 14.96
N GLY A 175 -21.54 3.43 15.45
CA GLY A 175 -21.12 3.12 16.81
C GLY A 175 -19.70 3.59 17.10
N HIS A 176 -18.77 3.38 16.15
CA HIS A 176 -17.41 3.88 16.23
C HIS A 176 -17.40 5.41 16.34
N ILE A 177 -18.06 6.12 15.43
CA ILE A 177 -18.13 7.60 15.41
C ILE A 177 -18.67 8.16 16.74
N ALA A 178 -19.72 7.56 17.28
CA ALA A 178 -20.33 7.96 18.55
C ALA A 178 -19.44 7.69 19.77
N SER A 179 -18.64 6.62 19.74
CA SER A 179 -17.74 6.23 20.82
C SER A 179 -16.37 6.93 20.80
N ARG A 180 -16.07 7.73 19.76
CA ARG A 180 -14.78 8.40 19.60
C ARG A 180 -14.50 9.29 20.81
N THR A 181 -13.46 8.95 21.55
CA THR A 181 -13.04 9.70 22.73
C THR A 181 -12.23 10.93 22.29
N THR A 182 -12.88 12.07 22.10
CA THR A 182 -12.24 13.39 21.86
C THR A 182 -11.78 14.08 23.15
N GLN A 183 -11.88 13.38 24.28
CA GLN A 183 -12.04 13.96 25.63
C GLN A 183 -10.77 14.56 26.25
N LEU A 184 -9.57 14.35 25.72
CA LEU A 184 -8.37 14.89 26.39
C LEU A 184 -8.19 16.41 26.23
N THR A 185 -8.84 17.05 25.25
CA THR A 185 -8.65 18.50 25.01
C THR A 185 -9.91 19.27 24.60
N GLY A 186 -11.09 18.63 24.56
CA GLY A 186 -12.37 19.30 24.29
C GLY A 186 -12.59 19.81 22.86
N ILE A 187 -11.59 19.72 21.98
CA ILE A 187 -11.68 20.15 20.57
C ILE A 187 -11.78 18.91 19.68
N ASP A 188 -12.95 18.69 19.04
CA ASP A 188 -13.07 17.69 17.99
C ASP A 188 -12.36 18.17 16.73
N THR A 189 -11.32 17.45 16.35
CA THR A 189 -10.53 17.71 15.15
C THR A 189 -11.10 16.99 13.93
N GLY A 190 -12.24 16.31 14.12
CA GLY A 190 -13.04 15.60 13.13
C GLY A 190 -12.36 14.39 12.51
N TRP A 191 -11.18 13.97 12.99
CA TRP A 191 -10.58 12.71 12.55
C TRP A 191 -11.50 11.52 12.86
N LEU A 192 -11.81 10.72 11.83
CA LEU A 192 -12.59 9.48 11.99
C LEU A 192 -11.86 8.51 12.93
N PHE A 193 -10.53 8.47 12.87
CA PHE A 193 -9.69 7.70 13.80
C PHE A 193 -8.76 8.66 14.55
N PRO A 194 -9.19 9.24 15.69
CA PRO A 194 -8.36 10.18 16.43
C PRO A 194 -7.21 9.49 17.17
N SER A 195 -6.11 10.20 17.36
CA SER A 195 -5.01 9.80 18.24
C SER A 195 -5.25 10.31 19.65
N VAL A 196 -4.60 9.68 20.63
CA VAL A 196 -4.48 10.24 22.00
C VAL A 196 -3.72 11.57 22.02
N ARG A 197 -2.93 11.86 20.98
CA ARG A 197 -2.25 13.16 20.80
C ARG A 197 -3.19 14.14 20.11
N THR A 198 -3.41 15.28 20.75
CA THR A 198 -4.27 16.37 20.24
C THR A 198 -3.96 16.75 18.81
N GLY A 199 -5.00 17.01 18.02
CA GLY A 199 -4.87 17.49 16.64
C GLY A 199 -4.45 16.44 15.62
N ARG A 200 -4.20 15.19 16.04
CA ARG A 200 -3.65 14.16 15.15
C ARG A 200 -4.58 12.98 15.02
N HIS A 201 -4.63 12.43 13.82
CA HIS A 201 -5.21 11.12 13.60
C HIS A 201 -4.31 10.00 14.12
N LEU A 202 -4.89 8.82 14.31
CA LEU A 202 -4.23 7.59 14.72
C LEU A 202 -3.04 7.31 13.82
N HIS A 203 -1.90 6.94 14.41
CA HIS A 203 -0.70 6.72 13.64
C HIS A 203 -0.86 5.48 12.73
N PRO A 204 -0.61 5.58 11.41
CA PRO A 204 -0.85 4.47 10.49
C PRO A 204 -0.12 3.17 10.85
N ASN A 205 1.10 3.26 11.39
CA ASN A 205 1.85 2.05 11.78
C ASN A 205 1.22 1.33 12.98
N THR A 206 0.54 2.07 13.87
CA THR A 206 -0.19 1.46 14.99
C THR A 206 -1.38 0.66 14.46
N MET A 207 -2.17 1.27 13.57
CA MET A 207 -3.27 0.59 12.88
C MET A 207 -2.78 -0.64 12.09
N MET A 208 -1.70 -0.50 11.32
CA MET A 208 -1.08 -1.62 10.60
C MET A 208 -0.61 -2.74 11.53
N GLY A 209 -0.03 -2.40 12.69
CA GLY A 209 0.42 -3.37 13.69
C GLY A 209 -0.73 -4.20 14.24
N ARG A 210 -1.84 -3.56 14.62
CA ARG A 210 -3.04 -4.23 15.17
C ARG A 210 -3.71 -5.15 14.14
N ILE A 211 -3.87 -4.69 12.90
CA ILE A 211 -4.43 -5.54 11.86
C ILE A 211 -3.50 -6.72 11.53
N ARG A 212 -2.18 -6.54 11.57
CA ARG A 212 -1.22 -7.64 11.37
C ARG A 212 -1.20 -8.64 12.53
N SER A 213 -1.44 -8.22 13.77
CA SER A 213 -1.52 -9.16 14.90
C SER A 213 -2.71 -10.10 14.83
N LEU A 214 -3.73 -9.76 14.03
CA LEU A 214 -4.82 -10.68 13.69
C LEU A 214 -4.38 -11.74 12.64
N GLY A 215 -3.19 -11.63 12.07
CA GLY A 215 -2.73 -12.50 10.98
C GLY A 215 -3.12 -11.99 9.58
N ILE A 216 -3.78 -10.83 9.47
CA ILE A 216 -4.21 -10.28 8.19
C ILE A 216 -3.02 -9.74 7.40
N ASN A 217 -2.78 -10.31 6.22
CA ASN A 217 -1.81 -9.78 5.26
C ASN A 217 -2.37 -8.52 4.57
N LEU A 218 -1.95 -7.33 5.00
CA LEU A 218 -2.48 -6.05 4.49
C LEU A 218 -2.44 -5.91 2.95
N LEU A 219 -1.35 -6.35 2.32
CA LEU A 219 -1.20 -6.21 0.86
C LEU A 219 -2.08 -7.23 0.13
N GLY A 220 -2.10 -8.47 0.61
CA GLY A 220 -2.99 -9.51 0.12
C GLY A 220 -4.45 -9.10 0.26
N ALA A 221 -4.87 -8.70 1.47
CA ALA A 221 -6.21 -8.21 1.78
C ALA A 221 -6.66 -7.11 0.83
N ARG A 222 -5.83 -6.07 0.64
CA ARG A 222 -6.12 -4.98 -0.30
C ARG A 222 -6.25 -5.47 -1.74
N THR A 223 -5.31 -6.31 -2.18
CA THR A 223 -5.27 -6.80 -3.57
C THR A 223 -6.48 -7.68 -3.88
N THR A 224 -6.82 -8.61 -2.99
CA THR A 224 -7.98 -9.48 -3.10
C THR A 224 -9.26 -8.67 -3.05
N SER A 225 -9.39 -7.72 -2.12
CA SER A 225 -10.56 -6.85 -2.04
C SER A 225 -10.77 -6.04 -3.31
N LEU A 226 -9.71 -5.42 -3.85
CA LEU A 226 -9.82 -4.66 -5.09
C LEU A 226 -10.17 -5.55 -6.28
N ARG A 227 -9.54 -6.73 -6.40
CA ARG A 227 -9.87 -7.71 -7.45
C ARG A 227 -11.31 -8.16 -7.38
N THR A 228 -11.83 -8.42 -6.18
CA THR A 228 -13.24 -8.77 -5.99
C THR A 228 -14.15 -7.61 -6.40
N LEU A 229 -13.86 -6.37 -5.98
CA LEU A 229 -14.69 -5.21 -6.31
C LEU A 229 -14.80 -4.98 -7.82
N VAL A 230 -13.69 -5.07 -8.56
CA VAL A 230 -13.70 -4.87 -10.03
C VAL A 230 -14.37 -6.00 -10.82
N THR A 231 -14.73 -7.12 -10.16
CA THR A 231 -15.59 -8.16 -10.77
C THR A 231 -17.08 -7.87 -10.58
N GLN A 232 -17.42 -6.99 -9.62
CA GLN A 232 -18.81 -6.66 -9.27
C GLN A 232 -19.23 -5.30 -9.84
N VAL A 233 -18.28 -4.40 -10.06
CA VAL A 233 -18.52 -3.03 -10.52
C VAL A 233 -17.53 -2.70 -11.64
N PRO A 234 -17.92 -1.93 -12.68
CA PRO A 234 -17.00 -1.52 -13.73
C PRO A 234 -15.73 -0.84 -13.17
N PRO A 235 -14.54 -1.11 -13.73
CA PRO A 235 -13.29 -0.55 -13.21
C PRO A 235 -13.23 0.98 -13.12
N PRO A 236 -13.81 1.76 -14.06
CA PRO A 236 -13.88 3.22 -13.92
C PRO A 236 -14.63 3.67 -12.67
N LEU A 237 -15.81 3.10 -12.43
CA LEU A 237 -16.63 3.42 -11.28
C LEU A 237 -15.96 3.00 -9.95
N ALA A 238 -15.31 1.83 -9.93
CA ALA A 238 -14.51 1.43 -8.77
C ALA A 238 -13.33 2.39 -8.51
N ALA A 239 -12.73 2.96 -9.55
CA ALA A 239 -11.66 3.95 -9.41
C ALA A 239 -12.17 5.25 -8.78
N GLU A 240 -13.30 5.76 -9.27
CA GLU A 240 -13.98 6.96 -8.78
C GLU A 240 -14.44 6.81 -7.33
N MET A 241 -15.12 5.71 -7.00
CA MET A 241 -15.65 5.48 -5.65
C MET A 241 -14.55 5.26 -4.61
N LEU A 242 -13.45 4.59 -4.98
CA LEU A 242 -12.41 4.15 -4.04
C LEU A 242 -11.16 5.05 -4.06
N GLY A 243 -11.12 6.07 -4.93
CA GLY A 243 -10.00 7.00 -5.05
C GLY A 243 -8.71 6.35 -5.57
N TYR A 244 -8.84 5.47 -6.57
CA TYR A 244 -7.74 4.85 -7.31
C TYR A 244 -7.57 5.49 -8.68
N SER A 245 -6.42 5.30 -9.33
CA SER A 245 -6.30 5.66 -10.74
C SER A 245 -7.03 4.65 -11.62
N TYR A 246 -7.63 5.12 -12.71
CA TYR A 246 -8.25 4.27 -13.74
C TYR A 246 -7.32 3.15 -14.19
N SER A 247 -6.03 3.45 -14.40
CA SER A 247 -5.02 2.46 -14.80
C SER A 247 -4.82 1.34 -13.78
N VAL A 248 -4.90 1.64 -12.49
CA VAL A 248 -4.78 0.62 -11.44
C VAL A 248 -6.04 -0.24 -11.40
N ALA A 249 -7.23 0.36 -11.46
CA ALA A 249 -8.48 -0.39 -11.47
C ALA A 249 -8.57 -1.36 -12.67
N HIS A 250 -8.25 -0.88 -13.88
CA HIS A 250 -8.23 -1.72 -15.09
C HIS A 250 -7.23 -2.85 -14.98
N ARG A 251 -6.01 -2.57 -14.53
CA ARG A 251 -4.99 -3.62 -14.33
C ARG A 251 -5.46 -4.69 -13.34
N HIS A 252 -6.14 -4.31 -12.27
CA HIS A 252 -6.69 -5.28 -11.32
C HIS A 252 -7.85 -6.10 -11.93
N ALA A 253 -8.64 -5.51 -12.82
CA ALA A 253 -9.70 -6.21 -13.55
C ALA A 253 -9.13 -7.24 -14.55
N GLU A 254 -8.13 -6.86 -15.33
CA GLU A 254 -7.40 -7.78 -16.21
C GLU A 254 -6.82 -8.96 -15.43
N LEU A 255 -6.17 -8.69 -14.30
CA LEU A 255 -5.60 -9.73 -13.43
C LEU A 255 -6.68 -10.62 -12.80
N ALA A 256 -7.88 -10.09 -12.54
CA ALA A 256 -9.01 -10.87 -12.04
C ALA A 256 -9.64 -11.77 -13.12
N ALA A 257 -9.56 -11.37 -14.40
CA ALA A 257 -10.05 -12.14 -15.54
C ALA A 257 -9.09 -13.25 -16.02
N GLN A 258 -7.80 -13.17 -15.70
CA GLN A 258 -6.76 -14.13 -16.10
C GLN A 258 -6.97 -15.62 -15.72
N PRO A 259 -7.74 -16.01 -14.68
CA PRO A 259 -8.05 -17.41 -14.43
C PRO A 259 -8.86 -18.07 -15.56
N TRP A 260 -9.70 -17.32 -16.28
CA TRP A 260 -10.55 -17.84 -17.35
C TRP A 260 -9.78 -18.09 -18.66
N ALA A 261 -8.75 -17.29 -18.94
CA ALA A 261 -7.97 -17.38 -20.18
C ALA A 261 -7.09 -18.65 -20.27
N ARG A 262 -6.77 -19.29 -19.13
CA ARG A 262 -6.04 -20.57 -19.11
C ARG A 262 -6.96 -21.78 -19.34
N TYR A 263 -8.24 -21.68 -18.99
CA TYR A 263 -9.22 -22.76 -19.19
C TYR A 263 -9.70 -22.86 -20.65
N SER A 264 -9.87 -21.74 -21.37
CA SER A 264 -10.28 -21.77 -22.78
C SER A 264 -9.20 -22.26 -23.75
N ALA A 265 -7.93 -22.32 -23.32
CA ALA A 265 -6.83 -22.82 -24.13
C ALA A 265 -6.59 -24.34 -23.99
N GLN A 266 -7.30 -25.02 -23.08
CA GLN A 266 -7.20 -26.47 -22.85
C GLN A 266 -8.38 -27.29 -23.40
N ARG A 267 -9.30 -26.65 -24.15
CA ARG A 267 -10.27 -27.35 -25.01
C ARG A 267 -9.90 -27.13 -26.48
N LYS A 268 -9.00 -27.96 -26.99
CA LYS A 268 -8.92 -28.36 -28.40
C LYS A 268 -8.58 -29.84 -28.44
#